data_AF-A0A967THL7-F1
#
_entry.id   AF-A0A967THL7-F1
#
_cell.length_a   1.000
_cell.length_b   1.000
_cell.length_c   1.000
_cell.angle_alpha   90.00
_cell.angle_beta   90.00
_cell.angle_gamma   90.00
#
_symmetry.space_group_name_H-M   'P 1'
#
loop_
_entity.id
_entity.type
_entity.pdbx_description
1 polymer ?
#
loop_
_entity_poly.entity_id
_entity_poly.type
_entity_poly.pdbx_seq_one_letter_code
_entity_poly.pdbx_strand_id
1 'polypeptide(L)'
;MRVEIAGRSVLFRDPASVPDGEVGRAPSLARALGVDGKDLALVWGGAPEADARGLLDAGARLLAGLRGIDLLDGGLRWLAGPRPSVTDGEGAPPERRERLRSELREVRRRLRELEEVPERLLSLEEELRSLRADAAEVTGDLEVATMDWLRERQDAETHLQAYRDRARELRARIRELEDAGSRGPCPFCGRSLGDHYDEVIGELGDEWESVVQDGRWWRRRWEQLELTPDRLQELEGRSLRLQAAVEECAERLERCRFELRERDELREREGEILAALGGEGRLQGEGSGGEGPELRRESLRAELEGLRDQLLDESRTRLLRGAGSYLNRISGGRLLGLLPDDDGGAVAVEDGRRLGSPTEEDRAAIRVALRLALADRAVAEGLPSDSILVEEP
;
A
#
# COMPACT_ATOMS: atom_id res chain seq x y z
N MET A 1 0.54 -18.69 10.64
CA MET A 1 1.92 -18.58 10.13
C MET A 1 2.08 -17.33 9.26
N ARG A 2 3.05 -16.46 9.52
CA ARG A 2 3.34 -15.27 8.69
C ARG A 2 4.44 -15.64 7.69
N VAL A 3 4.22 -15.40 6.40
CA VAL A 3 5.17 -15.70 5.32
C VAL A 3 5.33 -14.46 4.45
N GLU A 4 6.58 -14.08 4.20
CA GLU A 4 6.93 -13.02 3.26
C GLU A 4 6.87 -13.58 1.83
N ILE A 5 5.95 -13.06 1.00
CA ILE A 5 5.88 -13.38 -0.43
C ILE A 5 5.92 -12.09 -1.22
N ALA A 6 6.97 -11.91 -2.03
CA ALA A 6 7.17 -10.72 -2.88
C ALA A 6 7.17 -9.38 -2.10
N GLY A 7 7.81 -9.34 -0.93
CA GLY A 7 7.94 -8.13 -0.10
C GLY A 7 6.68 -7.73 0.66
N ARG A 8 5.72 -8.67 0.78
CA ARG A 8 4.52 -8.51 1.60
C ARG A 8 4.38 -9.66 2.58
N SER A 9 4.02 -9.30 3.81
CA SER A 9 3.66 -10.23 4.87
C SER A 9 2.29 -10.85 4.63
N VAL A 10 2.23 -12.13 4.29
CA VAL A 10 1.01 -12.95 4.17
C VAL A 10 0.79 -13.71 5.47
N LEU A 11 -0.41 -13.61 6.07
CA LEU A 11 -0.77 -14.31 7.30
C LEU A 11 -1.66 -15.52 6.98
N PHE A 12 -1.09 -16.72 7.08
CA PHE A 12 -1.84 -17.98 7.12
C PHE A 12 -2.47 -18.14 8.50
N ARG A 13 -3.79 -18.30 8.58
CA ARG A 13 -4.51 -18.66 9.81
C ARG A 13 -5.39 -19.86 9.53
N ASP A 14 -5.57 -20.70 10.54
CA ASP A 14 -6.59 -21.75 10.52
C ASP A 14 -7.98 -21.07 10.48
N PRO A 15 -8.84 -21.37 9.49
CA PRO A 15 -10.18 -20.79 9.41
C PRO A 15 -11.02 -21.01 10.67
N ALA A 16 -10.78 -22.08 11.44
CA ALA A 16 -11.45 -22.34 12.72
C ALA A 16 -10.96 -21.44 13.88
N SER A 17 -9.87 -20.70 13.69
CA SER A 17 -9.25 -19.83 14.70
C SER A 17 -9.60 -18.34 14.55
N VAL A 18 -10.37 -17.98 13.51
CA VAL A 18 -10.81 -16.61 13.27
C VAL A 18 -12.08 -16.35 14.09
N PRO A 19 -12.09 -15.42 15.06
CA PRO A 19 -13.30 -15.10 15.81
C PRO A 19 -14.36 -14.51 14.86
N ASP A 20 -15.63 -14.90 15.04
CA ASP A 20 -16.79 -14.49 14.22
C ASP A 20 -16.89 -12.96 13.95
N GLY A 21 -16.25 -12.14 14.78
CA GLY A 21 -16.17 -10.68 14.63
C GLY A 21 -15.20 -10.17 13.56
N GLU A 22 -14.17 -10.92 13.13
CA GLU A 22 -13.23 -10.49 12.08
C GLU A 22 -13.74 -10.79 10.67
N VAL A 23 -14.47 -11.91 10.49
CA VAL A 23 -15.26 -12.20 9.27
C VAL A 23 -16.39 -11.15 9.09
N GLY A 24 -16.83 -10.54 10.20
CA GLY A 24 -17.83 -9.47 10.26
C GLY A 24 -17.38 -8.10 9.73
N ARG A 25 -16.14 -7.91 9.26
CA ARG A 25 -15.71 -6.66 8.58
C ARG A 25 -15.95 -6.66 7.07
N ALA A 26 -16.07 -7.83 6.43
CA ALA A 26 -16.38 -7.96 5.00
C ALA A 26 -17.68 -7.24 4.57
N PRO A 27 -18.79 -7.23 5.35
CA PRO A 27 -20.02 -6.53 4.97
C PRO A 27 -19.87 -5.00 4.95
N SER A 28 -19.00 -4.44 5.81
CA SER A 28 -18.77 -2.99 5.89
C SER A 28 -17.93 -2.48 4.72
N LEU A 29 -16.93 -3.26 4.29
CA LEU A 29 -16.13 -2.98 3.10
C LEU A 29 -16.94 -3.19 1.82
N ALA A 30 -17.70 -4.28 1.73
CA ALA A 30 -18.60 -4.56 0.61
C ALA A 30 -19.62 -3.42 0.38
N ARG A 31 -20.23 -2.91 1.46
CA ARG A 31 -21.17 -1.80 1.40
C ARG A 31 -20.53 -0.46 1.05
N ALA A 32 -19.29 -0.22 1.46
CA ALA A 32 -18.52 0.97 1.11
C ALA A 32 -18.03 0.97 -0.36
N LEU A 33 -17.94 -0.21 -0.98
CA LEU A 33 -17.41 -0.42 -2.32
C LEU A 33 -18.47 -0.72 -3.39
N GLY A 34 -19.74 -0.85 -3.00
CA GLY A 34 -20.82 -1.29 -3.89
C GLY A 34 -20.75 -2.77 -4.29
N VAL A 35 -19.81 -3.54 -3.75
CA VAL A 35 -19.55 -4.93 -4.16
C VAL A 35 -20.42 -5.90 -3.37
N ASP A 36 -20.85 -7.00 -4.01
CA ASP A 36 -21.58 -8.07 -3.33
C ASP A 36 -20.72 -8.68 -2.22
N GLY A 37 -21.24 -8.71 -0.99
CA GLY A 37 -20.59 -9.32 0.16
C GLY A 37 -20.26 -10.80 -0.04
N LYS A 38 -20.97 -11.50 -0.95
CA LYS A 38 -20.65 -12.88 -1.34
C LYS A 38 -19.37 -12.98 -2.17
N ASP A 39 -19.16 -12.06 -3.11
CA ASP A 39 -17.94 -12.01 -3.91
C ASP A 39 -16.74 -11.67 -3.02
N LEU A 40 -16.93 -10.74 -2.07
CA LEU A 40 -15.91 -10.41 -1.08
C LEU A 40 -15.58 -11.59 -0.16
N ALA A 41 -16.60 -12.34 0.28
CA ALA A 41 -16.42 -13.56 1.09
C ALA A 41 -15.73 -14.68 0.30
N LEU A 42 -16.04 -14.86 -0.98
CA LEU A 42 -15.38 -15.86 -1.84
C LEU A 42 -13.88 -15.57 -2.00
N VAL A 43 -13.54 -14.28 -2.11
CA VAL A 43 -12.19 -13.81 -2.34
C VAL A 43 -11.34 -13.76 -1.06
N TRP A 44 -11.86 -13.17 0.02
CA TRP A 44 -11.12 -12.96 1.28
C TRP A 44 -11.42 -13.99 2.36
N GLY A 45 -12.59 -14.63 2.33
CA GLY A 45 -13.06 -15.52 3.39
C GLY A 45 -12.61 -16.97 3.25
N GLY A 46 -12.04 -17.37 2.09
CA GLY A 46 -11.64 -18.75 1.85
C GLY A 46 -12.85 -19.69 1.83
N ALA A 47 -13.57 -19.73 0.70
CA ALA A 47 -14.55 -20.80 0.51
C ALA A 47 -13.81 -22.05 -0.02
N PRO A 48 -13.82 -23.19 0.70
CA PRO A 48 -13.07 -24.40 0.33
C PRO A 48 -13.55 -25.03 -0.99
N GLU A 49 -14.78 -24.72 -1.41
CA GLU A 49 -15.40 -25.20 -2.65
C GLU A 49 -15.22 -24.24 -3.83
N ALA A 50 -14.58 -23.08 -3.64
CA ALA A 50 -14.43 -22.09 -4.70
C ALA A 50 -13.45 -22.58 -5.78
N ASP A 51 -13.99 -22.93 -6.94
CA ASP A 51 -13.20 -23.26 -8.11
C ASP A 51 -12.50 -22.00 -8.68
N ALA A 52 -11.47 -22.22 -9.50
CA ALA A 52 -10.70 -21.12 -10.08
C ALA A 52 -11.56 -20.18 -10.95
N ARG A 53 -12.63 -20.71 -11.55
CA ARG A 53 -13.60 -19.95 -12.33
C ARG A 53 -14.42 -19.01 -11.46
N GLY A 54 -15.02 -19.51 -10.38
CA GLY A 54 -15.77 -18.70 -9.43
C GLY A 54 -14.91 -17.59 -8.82
N LEU A 55 -13.65 -17.89 -8.48
CA LEU A 55 -12.69 -16.89 -8.00
C LEU A 55 -12.34 -15.83 -9.06
N LEU A 56 -12.12 -16.24 -10.30
CA LEU A 56 -11.85 -15.32 -11.41
C LEU A 56 -13.04 -14.41 -11.67
N ASP A 57 -14.26 -14.96 -11.68
CA ASP A 57 -15.49 -14.21 -11.92
C ASP A 57 -15.83 -13.25 -10.77
N ALA A 58 -15.71 -13.69 -9.52
CA ALA A 58 -15.89 -12.83 -8.35
C ALA A 58 -14.83 -11.72 -8.30
N GLY A 59 -13.57 -12.07 -8.59
CA GLY A 59 -12.47 -11.11 -8.65
C GLY A 59 -12.66 -10.08 -9.76
N ALA A 60 -13.11 -10.50 -10.93
CA ALA A 60 -13.40 -9.59 -12.03
C ALA A 60 -14.57 -8.65 -11.71
N ARG A 61 -15.65 -9.15 -11.10
CA ARG A 61 -16.76 -8.31 -10.63
C ARG A 61 -16.30 -7.29 -9.60
N LEU A 62 -15.44 -7.68 -8.67
CA LEU A 62 -14.92 -6.77 -7.66
C LEU A 62 -14.06 -5.67 -8.27
N LEU A 63 -13.11 -6.02 -9.15
CA LEU A 63 -12.27 -5.04 -9.84
C LEU A 63 -13.10 -4.12 -10.75
N ALA A 64 -14.14 -4.65 -11.38
CA ALA A 64 -15.07 -3.86 -12.16
C ALA A 64 -15.95 -2.94 -11.27
N GLY A 65 -16.31 -3.38 -10.06
CA GLY A 65 -16.95 -2.58 -9.01
C GLY A 65 -16.15 -1.34 -8.66
N LEU A 66 -14.84 -1.51 -8.42
CA LEU A 66 -13.92 -0.39 -8.17
C LEU A 66 -13.83 0.59 -9.36
N ARG A 67 -14.17 0.14 -10.57
CA ARG A 67 -14.20 0.95 -11.79
C ARG A 67 -15.62 1.42 -12.18
N GLY A 68 -16.60 1.25 -11.29
CA GLY A 68 -17.94 1.80 -11.44
C GLY A 68 -18.91 0.94 -12.28
N ILE A 69 -18.73 -0.39 -12.33
CA ILE A 69 -19.71 -1.28 -13.01
C ILE A 69 -21.14 -1.13 -12.44
N ASP A 70 -21.28 -0.73 -11.17
CA ASP A 70 -22.57 -0.49 -10.53
C ASP A 70 -23.38 0.63 -11.19
N LEU A 71 -22.70 1.61 -11.80
CA LEU A 71 -23.35 2.66 -12.59
C LEU A 71 -23.96 2.11 -13.87
N LEU A 72 -23.27 1.18 -14.54
CA LEU A 72 -23.76 0.48 -15.73
C LEU A 72 -24.93 -0.44 -15.37
N ASP A 73 -24.78 -1.21 -14.29
CA ASP A 73 -25.85 -2.08 -13.78
C ASP A 73 -27.07 -1.26 -13.32
N GLY A 74 -26.87 -0.09 -12.72
CA GLY A 74 -27.93 0.86 -12.40
C GLY A 74 -28.68 1.36 -13.65
N GLY A 75 -27.94 1.74 -14.69
CA GLY A 75 -28.50 2.13 -15.97
C GLY A 75 -29.29 1.00 -16.65
N LEU A 76 -28.78 -0.23 -16.63
CA LEU A 76 -29.46 -1.41 -17.17
C LEU A 76 -30.72 -1.75 -16.38
N ARG A 77 -30.69 -1.69 -15.05
CA ARG A 77 -31.88 -1.85 -14.20
C ARG A 77 -32.94 -0.78 -14.52
N TRP A 78 -32.51 0.46 -14.71
CA TRP A 78 -33.41 1.55 -15.11
C TRP A 78 -34.03 1.32 -16.51
N LEU A 79 -33.28 0.71 -17.43
CA LEU A 79 -33.77 0.33 -18.76
C LEU A 79 -34.67 -0.92 -18.74
N ALA A 80 -34.48 -1.85 -17.80
CA ALA A 80 -35.23 -3.09 -17.66
C ALA A 80 -36.50 -2.97 -16.79
N GLY A 81 -36.59 -1.95 -15.93
CA GLY A 81 -37.76 -1.70 -15.09
C GLY A 81 -39.04 -1.52 -15.90
N PRO A 82 -40.22 -1.95 -15.39
CA PRO A 82 -41.49 -1.67 -16.05
C PRO A 82 -41.61 -0.17 -16.29
N ARG A 83 -42.13 0.22 -17.46
CA ARG A 83 -42.71 1.57 -17.58
C ARG A 83 -43.64 1.72 -16.37
N PRO A 84 -43.63 2.84 -15.63
CA PRO A 84 -44.69 3.08 -14.67
C PRO A 84 -45.99 2.85 -15.43
N SER A 85 -46.70 1.78 -15.05
CA SER A 85 -48.00 1.47 -15.62
C SER A 85 -48.81 2.73 -15.43
N VAL A 86 -49.35 3.25 -16.53
CA VAL A 86 -50.38 4.29 -16.49
C VAL A 86 -51.59 3.67 -15.82
N THR A 87 -51.55 3.58 -14.50
CA THR A 87 -52.74 3.63 -13.68
C THR A 87 -53.09 5.10 -13.61
N ASP A 88 -54.27 5.44 -14.10
CA ASP A 88 -54.90 6.74 -13.97
C ASP A 88 -54.85 7.17 -12.50
N GLY A 89 -53.80 7.93 -12.16
CA GLY A 89 -53.56 8.47 -10.84
C GLY A 89 -53.37 9.95 -11.01
N GLU A 90 -54.32 10.72 -10.49
CA GLU A 90 -54.27 12.17 -10.39
C GLU A 90 -52.85 12.65 -10.11
N GLY A 91 -52.34 13.50 -11.00
CA GLY A 91 -50.98 14.01 -10.88
C GLY A 91 -50.73 14.59 -9.48
N ALA A 92 -49.48 14.50 -9.03
CA ALA A 92 -49.04 15.05 -7.77
C ALA A 92 -49.63 16.46 -7.56
N PRO A 93 -50.24 16.75 -6.39
CA PRO A 93 -50.83 18.07 -6.12
C PRO A 93 -49.84 19.18 -6.45
N PRO A 94 -50.27 20.35 -6.95
CA PRO A 94 -49.39 21.44 -7.37
C PRO A 94 -48.39 21.86 -6.27
N GLU A 95 -48.78 21.75 -5.00
CA GLU A 95 -47.91 21.97 -3.85
C GLU A 95 -46.74 20.97 -3.77
N ARG A 96 -46.97 19.69 -4.08
CA ARG A 96 -45.92 18.67 -4.11
C ARG A 96 -44.92 18.94 -5.24
N ARG A 97 -45.38 19.43 -6.39
CA ARG A 97 -44.50 19.82 -7.51
C ARG A 97 -43.63 21.02 -7.16
N GLU A 98 -44.19 22.05 -6.52
CA GLU A 98 -43.39 23.21 -6.12
C GLU A 98 -42.37 22.84 -5.03
N ARG A 99 -42.75 21.97 -4.07
CA ARG A 99 -41.80 21.41 -3.10
C ARG A 99 -40.63 20.71 -3.78
N LEU A 100 -40.89 19.80 -4.73
CA LEU A 100 -39.86 19.09 -5.48
C LEU A 100 -38.98 20.02 -6.34
N ARG A 101 -39.57 21.06 -6.95
CA ARG A 101 -38.80 22.08 -7.69
C ARG A 101 -37.89 22.89 -6.78
N SER A 102 -38.37 23.23 -5.59
CA SER A 102 -37.56 23.93 -4.59
C SER A 102 -36.40 23.07 -4.10
N GLU A 103 -36.67 21.79 -3.82
CA GLU A 103 -35.66 20.81 -3.44
C GLU A 103 -34.61 20.63 -4.56
N LEU A 104 -35.03 20.52 -5.82
CA LEU A 104 -34.14 20.43 -6.98
C LEU A 104 -33.21 21.65 -7.09
N ARG A 105 -33.73 22.86 -6.85
CA ARG A 105 -32.91 24.09 -6.85
C ARG A 105 -31.82 24.02 -5.79
N GLU A 106 -32.14 23.51 -4.61
CA GLU A 106 -31.22 23.38 -3.50
C GLU A 106 -30.15 22.31 -3.74
N VAL A 107 -30.56 21.12 -4.20
CA VAL A 107 -29.64 20.04 -4.59
C VAL A 107 -28.66 20.52 -5.67
N ARG A 108 -29.14 21.20 -6.71
CA ARG A 108 -28.28 21.78 -7.76
C ARG A 108 -27.34 22.86 -7.26
N ARG A 109 -27.77 23.65 -6.28
CA ARG A 109 -26.92 24.66 -5.63
C ARG A 109 -25.75 23.97 -4.93
N ARG A 110 -26.04 22.93 -4.13
CA ARG A 110 -25.03 22.16 -3.42
C ARG A 110 -24.10 21.39 -4.36
N LEU A 111 -24.63 20.79 -5.44
CA LEU A 111 -23.81 20.11 -6.46
C LEU A 111 -22.80 21.05 -7.14
N ARG A 112 -23.16 22.32 -7.37
CA ARG A 112 -22.21 23.33 -7.88
C ARG A 112 -21.10 23.67 -6.88
N GLU A 113 -21.40 23.69 -5.58
CA GLU A 113 -20.36 23.89 -4.55
C GLU A 113 -19.36 22.72 -4.50
N LEU A 114 -19.78 21.53 -4.93
CA LEU A 114 -19.00 20.29 -4.90
C LEU A 114 -18.42 19.91 -6.28
N GLU A 115 -18.46 20.82 -7.26
CA GLU A 115 -18.05 20.53 -8.64
C GLU A 115 -16.55 20.18 -8.74
N GLU A 116 -15.70 20.94 -8.04
CA GLU A 116 -14.23 20.82 -8.06
C GLU A 116 -13.67 19.71 -7.15
N VAL A 117 -14.54 19.01 -6.40
CA VAL A 117 -14.11 17.96 -5.44
C VAL A 117 -13.26 16.85 -6.09
N PRO A 118 -13.56 16.32 -7.29
CA PRO A 118 -12.76 15.25 -7.89
C PRO A 118 -11.34 15.69 -8.27
N GLU A 119 -11.21 16.87 -8.84
CA GLU A 119 -9.89 17.40 -9.24
C GLU A 119 -9.03 17.65 -8.01
N ARG A 120 -9.64 18.20 -6.96
CA ARG A 120 -9.01 18.38 -5.65
C ARG A 120 -8.62 17.03 -5.01
N LEU A 121 -9.45 15.99 -5.14
CA LEU A 121 -9.12 14.65 -4.65
C LEU A 121 -7.87 14.10 -5.36
N LEU A 122 -7.85 14.13 -6.69
CA LEU A 122 -6.70 13.66 -7.48
C LEU A 122 -5.42 14.43 -7.13
N SER A 123 -5.52 15.74 -6.97
CA SER A 123 -4.38 16.58 -6.55
C SER A 123 -3.86 16.20 -5.16
N LEU A 124 -4.75 15.92 -4.20
CA LEU A 124 -4.38 15.51 -2.84
C LEU A 124 -3.77 14.10 -2.80
N GLU A 125 -4.23 13.19 -3.66
CA GLU A 125 -3.64 11.85 -3.77
C GLU A 125 -2.23 11.88 -4.35
N GLU A 126 -1.98 12.76 -5.32
CA GLU A 126 -0.64 13.03 -5.85
C GLU A 126 0.26 13.67 -4.80
N GLU A 127 -0.23 14.72 -4.12
CA GLU A 127 0.49 15.41 -3.03
C GLU A 127 0.89 14.41 -1.93
N LEU A 128 -0.05 13.57 -1.48
CA LEU A 128 0.21 12.55 -0.45
C LEU A 128 1.23 11.51 -0.92
N ARG A 129 1.19 11.10 -2.18
CA ARG A 129 2.17 10.15 -2.75
C ARG A 129 3.56 10.76 -2.77
N SER A 130 3.68 12.01 -3.21
CA SER A 130 4.95 12.75 -3.21
C SER A 130 5.51 12.91 -1.81
N LEU A 131 4.71 13.38 -0.85
CA LEU A 131 5.13 13.57 0.54
C LEU A 131 5.60 12.28 1.19
N ARG A 132 4.94 11.14 0.89
CA ARG A 132 5.36 9.82 1.39
C ARG A 132 6.69 9.37 0.79
N ALA A 133 6.93 9.65 -0.49
CA ALA A 133 8.21 9.35 -1.13
C ALA A 133 9.34 10.19 -0.49
N ASP A 134 9.12 11.50 -0.31
CA ASP A 134 10.08 12.39 0.34
C ASP A 134 10.36 11.98 1.79
N ALA A 135 9.32 11.59 2.53
CA ALA A 135 9.45 11.10 3.91
C ALA A 135 10.28 9.81 3.98
N ALA A 136 10.08 8.89 3.03
CA ALA A 136 10.85 7.65 2.95
C ALA A 136 12.33 7.92 2.64
N GLU A 137 12.63 8.83 1.70
CA GLU A 137 14.00 9.24 1.36
C GLU A 137 14.71 9.85 2.57
N VAL A 138 14.09 10.84 3.22
CA VAL A 138 14.69 11.52 4.39
C VAL A 138 14.86 10.57 5.58
N THR A 139 13.95 9.62 5.76
CA THR A 139 14.09 8.60 6.81
C THR A 139 15.28 7.68 6.51
N GLY A 140 15.46 7.25 5.27
CA GLY A 140 16.63 6.48 4.86
C GLY A 140 17.94 7.24 5.05
N ASP A 141 17.99 8.52 4.66
CA ASP A 141 19.15 9.38 4.88
C ASP A 141 19.47 9.56 6.38
N LEU A 142 18.44 9.73 7.20
CA LEU A 142 18.57 9.85 8.65
C LEU A 142 19.13 8.55 9.27
N GLU A 143 18.64 7.39 8.85
CA GLU A 143 19.14 6.09 9.30
C GLU A 143 20.62 5.90 8.95
N VAL A 144 21.00 6.17 7.70
CA VAL A 144 22.40 6.08 7.26
C VAL A 144 23.29 7.01 8.07
N ALA A 145 22.90 8.29 8.19
CA ALA A 145 23.68 9.28 8.94
C ALA A 145 23.79 8.93 10.43
N THR A 146 22.73 8.36 11.03
CA THR A 146 22.73 7.89 12.42
C THR A 146 23.72 6.74 12.62
N MET A 147 23.70 5.76 11.72
CA MET A 147 24.58 4.60 11.77
C MET A 147 26.05 4.99 11.58
N ASP A 148 26.34 5.92 10.66
CA ASP A 148 27.68 6.44 10.44
C ASP A 148 28.20 7.21 11.66
N TRP A 149 27.38 8.08 12.24
CA TRP A 149 27.75 8.82 13.46
C TRP A 149 28.02 7.88 14.64
N LEU A 150 27.16 6.89 14.89
CA LEU A 150 27.35 5.91 15.96
C LEU A 150 28.62 5.08 15.76
N ARG A 151 28.92 4.69 14.52
CA ARG A 151 30.15 3.96 14.17
C ARG A 151 31.38 4.81 14.46
N GLU A 152 31.43 6.04 13.97
CA GLU A 152 32.56 6.95 14.21
C GLU A 152 32.78 7.23 15.70
N ARG A 153 31.68 7.38 16.47
CA ARG A 153 31.76 7.59 17.92
C ARG A 153 32.36 6.37 18.62
N GLN A 154 31.89 5.17 18.25
CA GLN A 154 32.41 3.91 18.81
C GLN A 154 33.88 3.69 18.46
N ASP A 155 34.27 4.00 17.22
CA ASP A 155 35.65 3.89 16.76
C ASP A 155 36.56 4.85 17.55
N ALA A 156 36.12 6.11 17.71
CA ALA A 156 36.86 7.10 18.49
C ALA A 156 37.01 6.70 19.96
N GLU A 157 35.96 6.16 20.58
CA GLU A 157 35.99 5.66 21.95
C GLU A 157 36.95 4.46 22.10
N THR A 158 36.86 3.51 21.17
CA THR A 158 37.70 2.30 21.17
C THR A 158 39.17 2.65 21.03
N HIS A 159 39.52 3.53 20.08
CA HIS A 159 40.88 4.01 19.91
C HIS A 159 41.36 4.76 21.15
N LEU A 160 40.57 5.71 21.67
CA LEU A 160 40.93 6.46 22.86
C LEU A 160 41.22 5.54 24.05
N GLN A 161 40.43 4.48 24.24
CA GLN A 161 40.66 3.51 25.29
C GLN A 161 41.96 2.72 25.05
N ALA A 162 42.22 2.26 23.84
CA ALA A 162 43.45 1.56 23.47
C ALA A 162 44.71 2.41 23.73
N TYR A 163 44.69 3.70 23.35
CA TYR A 163 45.78 4.64 23.63
C TYR A 163 45.97 4.87 25.15
N ARG A 164 44.88 4.96 25.92
CA ARG A 164 44.95 5.08 27.40
C ARG A 164 45.55 3.84 28.05
N ASP A 165 45.17 2.66 27.59
CA ASP A 165 45.71 1.38 28.07
C ASP A 165 47.22 1.29 27.75
N ARG A 166 47.61 1.58 26.49
CA ARG A 166 49.02 1.58 26.07
C ARG A 166 49.86 2.59 26.84
N ALA A 167 49.35 3.81 27.05
CA ALA A 167 50.04 4.83 27.83
C ALA A 167 50.23 4.42 29.30
N ARG A 168 49.26 3.70 29.89
CA ARG A 168 49.38 3.15 31.25
C ARG A 168 50.41 2.03 31.32
N GLU A 169 50.41 1.13 30.35
CA GLU A 169 51.39 0.04 30.23
C GLU A 169 52.82 0.56 30.11
N LEU A 170 53.07 1.46 29.14
CA LEU A 170 54.39 2.08 28.94
C LEU A 170 54.86 2.81 30.20
N ARG A 171 53.97 3.55 30.86
CA ARG A 171 54.29 4.27 32.09
C ARG A 171 54.58 3.33 33.27
N ALA A 172 53.90 2.20 33.37
CA ALA A 172 54.22 1.18 34.38
C ALA A 172 55.61 0.57 34.10
N ARG A 173 55.89 0.24 32.83
CA ARG A 173 57.16 -0.34 32.39
C ARG A 173 58.36 0.58 32.62
N ILE A 174 58.20 1.88 32.32
CA ILE A 174 59.22 2.90 32.60
C ILE A 174 59.53 2.92 34.09
N ARG A 175 58.52 2.99 34.96
CA ARG A 175 58.72 2.99 36.42
C ARG A 175 59.41 1.73 36.92
N GLU A 176 59.01 0.55 36.43
CA GLU A 176 59.63 -0.72 36.81
C GLU A 176 61.13 -0.77 36.44
N LEU A 177 61.50 -0.22 35.28
CA LEU A 177 62.90 -0.10 34.88
C LEU A 177 63.65 0.96 35.68
N GLU A 178 63.03 2.11 35.96
CA GLU A 178 63.59 3.17 36.82
C GLU A 178 63.90 2.65 38.23
N ASP A 179 62.98 1.88 38.82
CA ASP A 179 63.15 1.26 40.15
C ASP A 179 64.28 0.21 40.15
N ALA A 180 64.47 -0.51 39.03
CA ALA A 180 65.51 -1.52 38.89
C ALA A 180 66.90 -0.96 38.50
N GLY A 181 66.94 0.25 37.94
CA GLY A 181 68.14 0.95 37.48
C GLY A 181 68.92 0.18 36.39
N SER A 182 70.23 0.44 36.27
CA SER A 182 71.07 -0.16 35.22
C SER A 182 71.23 -1.69 35.31
N ARG A 183 70.83 -2.32 36.41
CA ARG A 183 70.77 -3.79 36.55
C ARG A 183 69.43 -4.39 36.15
N GLY A 184 68.45 -3.55 35.79
CA GLY A 184 67.13 -3.98 35.36
C GLY A 184 67.16 -4.86 34.12
N PRO A 185 66.22 -5.83 34.01
CA PRO A 185 66.13 -6.71 32.86
C PRO A 185 65.63 -5.95 31.63
N CYS A 186 66.29 -6.14 30.50
CA CYS A 186 65.92 -5.55 29.23
C CYS A 186 64.51 -5.99 28.84
N PRO A 187 63.63 -5.05 28.46
CA PRO A 187 62.25 -5.34 28.09
C PRO A 187 62.08 -6.29 26.90
N PHE A 188 63.10 -6.44 26.05
CA PHE A 188 63.04 -7.27 24.84
C PHE A 188 63.68 -8.64 25.01
N CYS A 189 64.81 -8.73 25.71
CA CYS A 189 65.61 -9.96 25.78
C CYS A 189 65.91 -10.45 27.21
N GLY A 190 65.48 -9.72 28.25
CA GLY A 190 65.63 -10.09 29.66
C GLY A 190 67.04 -9.95 30.25
N ARG A 191 68.05 -9.53 29.46
CA ARG A 191 69.42 -9.31 29.93
C ARG A 191 69.57 -7.98 30.67
N SER A 192 70.52 -7.84 31.59
CA SER A 192 70.78 -6.56 32.27
C SER A 192 71.15 -5.46 31.28
N LEU A 193 70.57 -4.26 31.45
CA LEU A 193 70.74 -3.12 30.54
C LEU A 193 72.15 -2.51 30.56
N GLY A 194 72.78 -2.40 31.74
CA GLY A 194 74.11 -1.81 31.90
C GLY A 194 74.18 -0.41 31.30
N ASP A 195 75.07 -0.23 30.33
CA ASP A 195 75.33 1.05 29.66
C ASP A 195 74.19 1.50 28.71
N HIS A 196 73.31 0.59 28.30
CA HIS A 196 72.15 0.88 27.44
C HIS A 196 70.90 1.32 28.20
N TYR A 197 70.99 1.47 29.52
CA TYR A 197 69.85 1.82 30.36
C TYR A 197 69.20 3.15 29.97
N ASP A 198 70.00 4.22 29.84
CA ASP A 198 69.50 5.56 29.54
C ASP A 198 68.88 5.63 28.13
N GLU A 199 69.45 4.89 27.17
CA GLU A 199 68.94 4.77 25.80
C GLU A 199 67.54 4.14 25.79
N VAL A 200 67.37 3.00 26.46
CA VAL A 200 66.08 2.28 26.50
C VAL A 200 65.00 3.06 27.26
N ILE A 201 65.36 3.75 28.34
CA ILE A 201 64.41 4.64 29.05
C ILE A 201 64.00 5.81 28.15
N GLY A 202 64.95 6.40 27.41
CA GLY A 202 64.68 7.45 26.43
C GLY A 202 63.70 6.99 25.36
N GLU A 203 63.96 5.84 24.73
CA GLU A 203 63.07 5.27 23.70
C GLU A 203 61.66 5.00 24.21
N LEU A 204 61.51 4.40 25.40
CA LEU A 204 60.20 4.16 26.01
C LEU A 204 59.49 5.48 26.38
N GLY A 205 60.26 6.49 26.80
CA GLY A 205 59.75 7.83 27.08
C GLY A 205 59.20 8.52 25.83
N ASP A 206 59.95 8.47 24.73
CA ASP A 206 59.55 9.00 23.43
C ASP A 206 58.31 8.26 22.88
N GLU A 207 58.27 6.93 22.99
CA GLU A 207 57.10 6.12 22.62
C GLU A 207 55.87 6.51 23.47
N TRP A 208 56.05 6.67 24.78
CA TRP A 208 54.98 7.08 25.68
C TRP A 208 54.45 8.48 25.33
N GLU A 209 55.34 9.45 25.05
CA GLU A 209 54.93 10.79 24.66
C GLU A 209 54.14 10.76 23.34
N SER A 210 54.61 10.01 22.35
CA SER A 210 53.91 9.81 21.08
C SER A 210 52.49 9.28 21.27
N VAL A 211 52.32 8.19 22.05
CA VAL A 211 51.02 7.59 22.39
C VAL A 211 50.10 8.58 23.09
N VAL A 212 50.63 9.43 23.96
CA VAL A 212 49.85 10.47 24.66
C VAL A 212 49.41 11.57 23.71
N GLN A 213 50.26 12.00 22.78
CA GLN A 213 49.90 13.01 21.78
C GLN A 213 48.78 12.49 20.87
N ASP A 214 48.89 11.25 20.37
CA ASP A 214 47.83 10.61 19.59
C ASP A 214 46.54 10.47 20.39
N GLY A 215 46.64 10.08 21.67
CA GLY A 215 45.51 10.01 22.58
C GLY A 215 44.78 11.36 22.76
N ARG A 216 45.50 12.50 22.70
CA ARG A 216 44.87 13.84 22.74
C ARG A 216 44.04 14.11 21.50
N TRP A 217 44.47 13.65 20.33
CA TRP A 217 43.71 13.79 19.09
C TRP A 217 42.39 13.01 19.17
N TRP A 218 42.47 11.72 19.54
CA TRP A 218 41.28 10.86 19.69
C TRP A 218 40.32 11.37 20.76
N ARG A 219 40.86 11.92 21.86
CA ARG A 219 40.04 12.59 22.88
C ARG A 219 39.24 13.74 22.30
N ARG A 220 39.88 14.64 21.55
CA ARG A 220 39.19 15.78 20.92
C ARG A 220 38.16 15.30 19.90
N ARG A 221 38.46 14.26 19.12
CA ARG A 221 37.52 13.69 18.16
C ARG A 221 36.30 13.08 18.85
N TRP A 222 36.50 12.35 19.95
CA TRP A 222 35.41 11.79 20.75
C TRP A 222 34.55 12.91 21.38
N GLU A 223 35.16 13.95 21.96
CA GLU A 223 34.45 15.12 22.50
C GLU A 223 33.61 15.85 21.43
N GLN A 224 34.07 15.88 20.16
CA GLN A 224 33.29 16.43 19.05
C GLN A 224 32.07 15.57 18.66
N LEU A 225 32.16 14.26 18.82
CA LEU A 225 31.11 13.29 18.45
C LEU A 225 30.14 13.00 19.59
N GLU A 226 30.38 13.54 20.79
CA GLU A 226 29.50 13.41 21.95
C GLU A 226 28.17 14.14 21.72
N LEU A 227 28.21 15.30 21.04
CA LEU A 227 27.03 16.01 20.59
C LEU A 227 26.56 15.50 19.23
N THR A 228 25.25 15.41 19.06
CA THR A 228 24.63 15.08 17.78
C THR A 228 25.03 16.11 16.71
N PRO A 229 25.60 15.70 15.56
CA PRO A 229 26.01 16.64 14.51
C PRO A 229 24.83 17.43 13.93
N ASP A 230 25.07 18.69 13.53
CA ASP A 230 24.03 19.59 12.99
C ASP A 230 23.26 18.97 11.83
N ARG A 231 23.96 18.30 10.91
CA ARG A 231 23.34 17.58 9.78
C ARG A 231 22.31 16.54 10.24
N LEU A 232 22.58 15.84 11.34
CA LEU A 232 21.66 14.83 11.86
C LEU A 232 20.42 15.50 12.47
N GLN A 233 20.62 16.59 13.24
CA GLN A 233 19.52 17.38 13.79
C GLN A 233 18.64 17.99 12.68
N GLU A 234 19.24 18.44 11.58
CA GLU A 234 18.51 18.93 10.41
C GLU A 234 17.65 17.84 9.75
N LEU A 235 18.20 16.63 9.61
CA LEU A 235 17.49 15.47 9.07
C LEU A 235 16.34 15.02 9.99
N GLU A 236 16.57 14.97 11.29
CA GLU A 236 15.52 14.69 12.30
C GLU A 236 14.39 15.72 12.19
N GLY A 237 14.74 17.01 12.17
CA GLY A 237 13.77 18.09 12.01
C GLY A 237 13.02 18.03 10.68
N ARG A 238 13.69 17.66 9.58
CA ARG A 238 13.06 17.50 8.27
C ARG A 238 12.12 16.29 8.26
N SER A 239 12.52 15.17 8.85
CA SER A 239 11.69 13.97 8.99
C SER A 239 10.40 14.28 9.75
N LEU A 240 10.51 14.93 10.92
CA LEU A 240 9.36 15.37 11.72
C LEU A 240 8.39 16.27 10.93
N ARG A 241 8.91 17.26 10.19
CA ARG A 241 8.08 18.16 9.38
C ARG A 241 7.37 17.43 8.24
N LEU A 242 8.05 16.50 7.58
CA LEU A 242 7.45 15.70 6.50
C LEU A 242 6.37 14.76 7.04
N GLN A 243 6.59 14.12 8.18
CA GLN A 243 5.57 13.27 8.82
C GLN A 243 4.32 14.07 9.17
N ALA A 244 4.47 15.25 9.77
CA ALA A 244 3.34 16.15 10.04
C ALA A 244 2.59 16.57 8.75
N ALA A 245 3.32 16.87 7.67
CA ALA A 245 2.72 17.21 6.39
C ALA A 245 1.97 16.02 5.75
N VAL A 246 2.49 14.79 5.88
CA VAL A 246 1.80 13.56 5.44
C VAL A 246 0.48 13.38 6.19
N GLU A 247 0.48 13.56 7.52
CA GLU A 247 -0.72 13.47 8.35
C GLU A 247 -1.75 14.53 7.95
N GLU A 248 -1.35 15.80 7.83
CA GLU A 248 -2.24 16.90 7.42
C GLU A 248 -2.84 16.65 6.02
N CYS A 249 -2.03 16.20 5.06
CA CYS A 249 -2.49 15.88 3.71
C CYS A 249 -3.46 14.70 3.71
N ALA A 250 -3.23 13.68 4.54
CA ALA A 250 -4.14 12.55 4.68
C ALA A 250 -5.50 12.97 5.27
N GLU A 251 -5.51 13.86 6.26
CA GLU A 251 -6.76 14.42 6.81
C GLU A 251 -7.53 15.27 5.78
N ARG A 252 -6.82 16.08 4.99
CA ARG A 252 -7.41 16.82 3.86
C ARG A 252 -8.02 15.86 2.83
N LEU A 253 -7.32 14.77 2.52
CA LEU A 253 -7.79 13.75 1.58
C LEU A 253 -9.08 13.08 2.07
N GLU A 254 -9.15 12.68 3.34
CA GLU A 254 -10.35 12.04 3.90
C GLU A 254 -11.56 12.99 3.93
N ARG A 255 -11.34 14.27 4.22
CA ARG A 255 -12.40 15.29 4.08
C ARG A 255 -12.90 15.40 2.63
N CYS A 256 -11.99 15.41 1.66
CA CYS A 256 -12.33 15.45 0.24
C CYS A 256 -13.09 14.19 -0.23
N ARG A 257 -12.74 13.02 0.30
CA ARG A 257 -13.47 11.76 0.05
C ARG A 257 -14.90 11.80 0.60
N PHE A 258 -15.08 12.40 1.77
CA PHE A 258 -16.42 12.63 2.33
C PHE A 258 -17.25 13.56 1.44
N GLU A 259 -16.69 14.69 0.99
CA GLU A 259 -17.34 15.62 0.05
C GLU A 259 -17.72 14.93 -1.27
N LEU A 260 -16.89 14.00 -1.76
CA LEU A 260 -17.18 13.24 -2.98
C LEU A 260 -18.40 12.33 -2.81
N ARG A 261 -18.50 11.62 -1.67
CA ARG A 261 -19.66 10.79 -1.35
C ARG A 261 -20.93 11.62 -1.25
N GLU A 262 -20.87 12.77 -0.57
CA GLU A 262 -22.01 13.71 -0.48
C GLU A 262 -22.47 14.13 -1.88
N ARG A 263 -21.53 14.45 -2.78
CA ARG A 263 -21.85 14.85 -4.15
C ARG A 263 -22.55 13.72 -4.92
N ASP A 264 -22.09 12.49 -4.77
CA ASP A 264 -22.66 11.35 -5.50
C ASP A 264 -24.07 11.00 -4.96
N GLU A 265 -24.30 11.09 -3.65
CA GLU A 265 -25.64 11.00 -3.04
C GLU A 265 -26.59 12.10 -3.55
N LEU A 266 -26.10 13.34 -3.68
CA LEU A 266 -26.89 14.45 -4.22
C LEU A 266 -27.22 14.28 -5.71
N ARG A 267 -26.35 13.64 -6.50
CA ARG A 267 -26.64 13.31 -7.91
C ARG A 267 -27.72 12.25 -8.03
N GLU A 268 -27.68 11.23 -7.18
CA GLU A 268 -28.76 10.23 -7.10
C GLU A 268 -30.08 10.92 -6.73
N ARG A 269 -30.06 11.79 -5.72
CA ARG A 269 -31.24 12.56 -5.29
C ARG A 269 -31.78 13.48 -6.39
N GLU A 270 -30.91 14.15 -7.14
CA GLU A 270 -31.32 14.93 -8.31
C GLU A 270 -32.06 14.04 -9.34
N GLY A 271 -31.53 12.85 -9.62
CA GLY A 271 -32.13 11.87 -10.51
C GLY A 271 -33.53 11.44 -10.05
N GLU A 272 -33.71 11.16 -8.76
CA GLU A 272 -35.00 10.82 -8.15
C GLU A 272 -36.03 11.95 -8.31
N ILE A 273 -35.63 13.20 -8.02
CA ILE A 273 -36.51 14.37 -8.13
C ILE A 273 -36.91 14.62 -9.59
N LEU A 274 -35.95 14.50 -10.52
CA LEU A 274 -36.22 14.64 -11.95
C LEU A 274 -37.14 13.55 -12.47
N ALA A 275 -37.00 12.30 -12.00
CA ALA A 275 -37.93 11.22 -12.35
C ALA A 275 -39.34 11.49 -11.83
N ALA A 276 -39.47 12.00 -10.60
CA ALA A 276 -40.75 12.37 -10.00
C ALA A 276 -41.43 13.55 -10.71
N LEU A 277 -40.66 14.52 -11.25
CA LEU A 277 -41.18 15.65 -12.04
C LEU A 277 -41.45 15.28 -13.52
N GLY A 278 -40.66 14.36 -14.09
CA GLY A 278 -40.71 13.95 -15.50
C GLY A 278 -41.78 12.90 -15.82
N GLY A 279 -42.31 12.21 -14.82
CA GLY A 279 -43.41 11.24 -14.98
C GLY A 279 -44.73 11.83 -15.50
N GLU A 280 -44.87 13.16 -15.56
CA GLU A 280 -46.16 13.83 -15.85
C GLU A 280 -46.15 14.73 -17.10
N GLY A 281 -44.99 14.98 -17.71
CA GLY A 281 -44.83 15.95 -18.80
C GLY A 281 -45.04 15.43 -20.23
N ARG A 282 -45.42 14.16 -20.43
CA ARG A 282 -45.47 13.53 -21.76
C ARG A 282 -46.83 13.57 -22.46
N LEU A 283 -47.81 14.30 -21.93
CA LEU A 283 -49.15 14.39 -22.54
C LEU A 283 -49.29 15.41 -23.68
N GLN A 284 -48.24 16.11 -24.10
CA GLN A 284 -48.31 16.94 -25.32
C GLN A 284 -47.00 16.85 -26.10
N GLY A 285 -47.01 16.02 -27.13
CA GLY A 285 -45.87 15.82 -28.03
C GLY A 285 -46.24 14.89 -29.17
N GLU A 286 -47.25 15.28 -29.96
CA GLU A 286 -47.45 14.72 -31.30
C GLU A 286 -46.26 15.11 -32.20
N GLY A 287 -45.73 14.12 -32.93
CA GLY A 287 -45.11 14.30 -34.24
C GLY A 287 -43.65 14.75 -34.29
N SER A 288 -42.74 13.81 -34.55
CA SER A 288 -41.66 13.97 -35.53
C SER A 288 -40.95 12.64 -35.76
N GLY A 289 -40.99 12.16 -37.01
CA GLY A 289 -40.37 10.91 -37.47
C GLY A 289 -38.85 10.90 -37.36
N GLY A 290 -38.36 10.43 -36.22
CA GLY A 290 -37.03 9.84 -36.05
C GLY A 290 -37.22 8.55 -35.25
N GLU A 291 -36.39 7.54 -35.50
CA GLU A 291 -36.44 6.19 -34.92
C GLU A 291 -37.09 6.15 -33.52
N GLY A 292 -38.11 5.29 -33.42
CA GLY A 292 -39.01 5.25 -32.27
C GLY A 292 -38.25 5.21 -30.95
N PRO A 293 -38.80 5.80 -29.87
CA PRO A 293 -38.17 5.83 -28.55
C PRO A 293 -37.83 4.43 -27.98
N GLU A 294 -38.42 3.37 -28.53
CA GLU A 294 -38.11 1.98 -28.19
C GLU A 294 -36.81 1.49 -28.85
N LEU A 295 -36.59 1.80 -30.13
CA LEU A 295 -35.33 1.49 -30.82
C LEU A 295 -34.14 2.19 -30.18
N ARG A 296 -34.31 3.44 -29.73
CA ARG A 296 -33.28 4.16 -28.96
C ARG A 296 -33.00 3.56 -27.58
N ARG A 297 -34.02 3.03 -26.90
CA ARG A 297 -33.86 2.38 -25.59
C ARG A 297 -33.15 1.04 -25.73
N GLU A 298 -33.48 0.29 -26.78
CA GLU A 298 -32.84 -0.98 -27.11
C GLU A 298 -31.38 -0.78 -27.55
N SER A 299 -31.10 0.24 -28.37
CA SER A 299 -29.74 0.62 -28.74
C SER A 299 -28.91 1.03 -27.51
N LEU A 300 -29.44 1.91 -26.65
CA LEU A 300 -28.75 2.32 -25.43
C LEU A 300 -28.53 1.15 -24.47
N ARG A 301 -29.49 0.22 -24.39
CA ARG A 301 -29.35 -1.01 -23.60
C ARG A 301 -28.21 -1.87 -24.13
N ALA A 302 -28.17 -2.11 -25.44
CA ALA A 302 -27.11 -2.88 -26.08
C ALA A 302 -25.73 -2.22 -25.90
N GLU A 303 -25.64 -0.89 -25.97
CA GLU A 303 -24.40 -0.15 -25.70
C GLU A 303 -23.94 -0.30 -24.24
N LEU A 304 -24.85 -0.20 -23.27
CA LEU A 304 -24.52 -0.39 -21.85
C LEU A 304 -24.16 -1.84 -21.53
N GLU A 305 -24.85 -2.82 -22.14
CA GLU A 305 -24.49 -4.24 -22.03
C GLU A 305 -23.08 -4.49 -22.61
N GLY A 306 -22.78 -3.91 -23.77
CA GLY A 306 -21.45 -4.00 -24.38
C GLY A 306 -20.33 -3.40 -23.52
N LEU A 307 -20.55 -2.21 -22.95
CA LEU A 307 -19.58 -1.57 -22.05
C LEU A 307 -19.36 -2.36 -20.77
N ARG A 308 -20.44 -2.91 -20.21
CA ARG A 308 -20.39 -3.76 -19.01
C ARG A 308 -19.54 -5.02 -19.27
N ASP A 309 -19.80 -5.69 -20.39
CA ASP A 309 -19.08 -6.91 -20.75
C ASP A 309 -17.59 -6.62 -21.04
N GLN A 310 -17.29 -5.51 -21.71
CA GLN A 310 -15.92 -5.05 -21.92
C GLN A 310 -15.19 -4.81 -20.59
N LEU A 311 -15.84 -4.14 -19.63
CA LEU A 311 -15.23 -3.84 -18.33
C LEU A 311 -14.93 -5.11 -17.53
N LEU A 312 -15.83 -6.09 -17.58
CA LEU A 312 -15.63 -7.40 -16.96
C LEU A 312 -14.50 -8.19 -17.63
N ASP A 313 -14.42 -8.19 -18.97
CA ASP A 313 -13.37 -8.88 -19.72
C ASP A 313 -11.98 -8.26 -19.49
N GLU A 314 -11.89 -6.92 -19.47
CA GLU A 314 -10.67 -6.21 -19.10
C GLU A 314 -10.22 -6.59 -17.68
N SER A 315 -11.16 -6.66 -16.75
CA SER A 315 -10.89 -7.00 -15.35
C SER A 315 -10.40 -8.45 -15.21
N ARG A 316 -11.04 -9.41 -15.91
CA ARG A 316 -10.58 -10.81 -15.99
C ARG A 316 -9.16 -10.90 -16.58
N THR A 317 -8.92 -10.22 -17.70
CA THR A 317 -7.61 -10.24 -18.38
C THR A 317 -6.50 -9.69 -17.49
N ARG A 318 -6.76 -8.60 -16.77
CA ARG A 318 -5.79 -8.03 -15.82
C ARG A 318 -5.52 -8.98 -14.66
N LEU A 319 -6.57 -9.61 -14.13
CA LEU A 319 -6.46 -10.56 -13.03
C LEU A 319 -5.66 -11.80 -13.44
N LEU A 320 -5.96 -12.40 -14.60
CA LEU A 320 -5.21 -13.53 -15.16
C LEU A 320 -3.73 -13.20 -15.39
N ARG A 321 -3.43 -12.02 -15.94
CA ARG A 321 -2.05 -11.58 -16.17
C ARG A 321 -1.28 -11.44 -14.86
N GLY A 322 -1.88 -10.80 -13.85
CA GLY A 322 -1.28 -10.67 -12.53
C GLY A 322 -1.07 -12.04 -11.86
N ALA A 323 -2.10 -12.88 -11.89
CA ALA A 323 -2.08 -14.21 -11.31
C ALA A 323 -1.05 -15.12 -12.00
N GLY A 324 -0.87 -15.01 -13.31
CA GLY A 324 0.18 -15.73 -14.03
C GLY A 324 1.58 -15.43 -13.50
N SER A 325 1.87 -14.17 -13.12
CA SER A 325 3.16 -13.80 -12.54
C SER A 325 3.38 -14.42 -11.15
N TYR A 326 2.35 -14.44 -10.31
CA TYR A 326 2.42 -15.12 -9.01
C TYR A 326 2.53 -16.63 -9.16
N LEU A 327 1.75 -17.22 -10.07
CA LEU A 327 1.77 -18.66 -10.36
C LEU A 327 3.15 -19.12 -10.83
N ASN A 328 3.83 -18.33 -11.66
CA ASN A 328 5.19 -18.61 -12.11
C ASN A 328 6.19 -18.66 -10.94
N ARG A 329 6.05 -17.75 -9.98
CA ARG A 329 6.90 -17.74 -8.78
C ARG A 329 6.58 -18.90 -7.84
N ILE A 330 5.29 -19.15 -7.57
CA ILE A 330 4.83 -20.22 -6.68
C ILE A 330 5.25 -21.60 -7.22
N SER A 331 5.14 -21.81 -8.53
CA SER A 331 5.49 -23.08 -9.18
C SER A 331 6.99 -23.24 -9.48
N GLY A 332 7.85 -22.31 -9.02
CA GLY A 332 9.29 -22.36 -9.29
C GLY A 332 9.66 -22.26 -10.77
N GLY A 333 8.80 -21.65 -11.58
CA GLY A 333 8.98 -21.47 -13.02
C GLY A 333 8.35 -22.55 -13.89
N ARG A 334 7.74 -23.60 -13.31
CA ARG A 334 7.09 -24.67 -14.08
C ARG A 334 5.86 -24.17 -14.85
N LEU A 335 5.00 -23.41 -14.18
CA LEU A 335 3.82 -22.81 -14.81
C LEU A 335 4.17 -21.39 -15.25
N LEU A 336 4.13 -21.11 -16.54
CA LEU A 336 4.57 -19.85 -17.13
C LEU A 336 3.51 -18.74 -17.03
N GLY A 337 2.24 -19.11 -16.86
CA GLY A 337 1.17 -18.14 -16.71
C GLY A 337 -0.23 -18.75 -16.72
N LEU A 338 -1.22 -17.89 -16.81
CA LEU A 338 -2.64 -18.23 -16.89
C LEU A 338 -3.26 -17.63 -18.16
N LEU A 339 -4.10 -18.41 -18.81
CA LEU A 339 -4.90 -18.00 -19.97
C LEU A 339 -6.39 -18.23 -19.68
N PRO A 340 -7.28 -17.50 -20.38
CA PRO A 340 -8.71 -17.76 -20.30
C PRO A 340 -9.03 -19.15 -20.86
N ASP A 341 -9.86 -19.89 -20.14
CA ASP A 341 -10.46 -21.15 -20.60
C ASP A 341 -11.64 -20.89 -21.54
N ASP A 342 -12.01 -21.90 -22.33
CA ASP A 342 -13.16 -21.84 -23.24
C ASP A 342 -14.47 -21.70 -22.44
N ASP A 343 -14.50 -22.22 -21.21
CA ASP A 343 -15.61 -22.09 -20.26
C ASP A 343 -15.55 -20.80 -19.42
N GLY A 344 -14.63 -19.87 -19.71
CA GLY A 344 -14.46 -18.62 -18.95
C GLY A 344 -13.72 -18.81 -17.61
N GLY A 345 -13.07 -19.96 -17.40
CA GLY A 345 -12.17 -20.24 -16.28
C GLY A 345 -10.72 -19.80 -16.55
N ALA A 346 -9.79 -20.35 -15.78
CA ALA A 346 -8.36 -20.12 -15.92
C ALA A 346 -7.62 -21.43 -16.20
N VAL A 347 -6.79 -21.46 -17.26
CA VAL A 347 -5.93 -22.60 -17.61
C VAL A 347 -4.48 -22.20 -17.45
N ALA A 348 -3.70 -22.99 -16.72
CA ALA A 348 -2.27 -22.79 -16.59
C ALA A 348 -1.53 -23.15 -17.88
N VAL A 349 -0.41 -22.48 -18.11
CA VAL A 349 0.46 -22.72 -19.27
C VAL A 349 1.77 -23.34 -18.79
N GLU A 350 2.15 -24.46 -19.37
CA GLU A 350 3.43 -25.15 -19.16
C GLU A 350 4.10 -25.29 -20.52
N ASP A 351 5.37 -24.88 -20.64
CA ASP A 351 6.13 -24.90 -21.91
C ASP A 351 5.41 -24.29 -23.13
N GLY A 352 4.65 -23.21 -22.89
CA GLY A 352 3.90 -22.50 -23.94
C GLY A 352 2.63 -23.23 -24.41
N ARG A 353 2.23 -24.32 -23.75
CA ARG A 353 1.01 -25.07 -24.04
C ARG A 353 0.02 -25.00 -22.87
N ARG A 354 -1.27 -25.06 -23.20
CA ARG A 354 -2.34 -25.19 -22.19
C ARG A 354 -2.17 -26.50 -21.44
N LEU A 355 -2.16 -26.43 -20.11
CA LEU A 355 -2.04 -27.60 -19.24
C LEU A 355 -3.35 -28.40 -19.30
N GLY A 356 -3.29 -29.59 -19.90
CA GLY A 356 -4.49 -30.39 -20.19
C GLY A 356 -5.15 -31.04 -18.97
N SER A 357 -4.41 -31.29 -17.88
CA SER A 357 -4.96 -31.91 -16.67
C SER A 357 -4.19 -31.43 -15.44
N PRO A 358 -4.62 -30.32 -14.81
CA PRO A 358 -3.93 -29.80 -13.63
C PRO A 358 -4.06 -30.76 -12.46
N THR A 359 -2.96 -30.97 -11.74
CA THR A 359 -2.95 -31.68 -10.46
C THR A 359 -3.75 -30.91 -9.40
N GLU A 360 -4.02 -31.52 -8.25
CA GLU A 360 -4.64 -30.81 -7.12
C GLU A 360 -3.75 -29.65 -6.63
N GLU A 361 -2.43 -29.87 -6.60
CA GLU A 361 -1.42 -28.86 -6.30
C GLU A 361 -1.45 -27.69 -7.30
N ASP A 362 -1.58 -27.98 -8.61
CA ASP A 362 -1.75 -26.95 -9.63
C ASP A 362 -3.00 -26.11 -9.39
N ARG A 363 -4.12 -26.75 -9.07
CA ARG A 363 -5.39 -26.05 -8.81
C ARG A 363 -5.27 -25.17 -7.57
N ALA A 364 -4.64 -25.66 -6.50
CA ALA A 364 -4.38 -24.88 -5.30
C ALA A 364 -3.47 -23.66 -5.62
N ALA A 365 -2.38 -23.87 -6.35
CA ALA A 365 -1.47 -22.81 -6.76
C ALA A 365 -2.18 -21.74 -7.62
N ILE A 366 -3.06 -22.15 -8.54
CA ILE A 366 -3.88 -21.23 -9.35
C ILE A 366 -4.81 -20.39 -8.46
N ARG A 367 -5.51 -21.03 -7.51
CA ARG A 367 -6.40 -20.30 -6.57
C ARG A 367 -5.63 -19.28 -5.73
N VAL A 368 -4.48 -19.68 -5.19
CA VAL A 368 -3.61 -18.78 -4.40
C VAL A 368 -3.11 -17.63 -5.27
N ALA A 369 -2.64 -17.91 -6.48
CA ALA A 369 -2.15 -16.89 -7.41
C ALA A 369 -3.23 -15.88 -7.80
N LEU A 370 -4.47 -16.33 -8.03
CA LEU A 370 -5.63 -15.47 -8.30
C LEU A 370 -5.93 -14.55 -7.11
N ARG A 371 -5.92 -15.07 -5.88
CA ARG A 371 -6.15 -14.27 -4.66
C ARG A 371 -5.07 -13.23 -4.43
N LEU A 372 -3.80 -13.60 -4.61
CA LEU A 372 -2.66 -12.67 -4.49
C LEU A 372 -2.74 -11.55 -5.53
N ALA A 373 -3.02 -11.90 -6.79
CA ALA A 373 -3.17 -10.92 -7.85
C ALA A 373 -4.36 -9.98 -7.61
N LEU A 374 -5.48 -10.53 -7.13
CA LEU A 374 -6.66 -9.74 -6.81
C LEU A 374 -6.39 -8.76 -5.67
N ALA A 375 -5.75 -9.22 -4.60
CA ALA A 375 -5.39 -8.35 -3.49
C ALA A 375 -4.40 -7.25 -3.90
N ASP A 376 -3.40 -7.60 -4.73
CA ASP A 376 -2.46 -6.60 -5.25
C ASP A 376 -3.16 -5.51 -6.08
N ARG A 377 -4.12 -5.90 -6.92
CA ARG A 377 -4.90 -4.97 -7.74
C ARG A 377 -5.88 -4.16 -6.90
N ALA A 378 -6.56 -4.79 -5.95
CA ALA A 378 -7.42 -4.13 -4.98
C ALA A 378 -6.68 -3.01 -4.25
N VAL A 379 -5.48 -3.28 -3.74
CA VAL A 379 -4.64 -2.28 -3.06
C VAL A 379 -4.20 -1.17 -4.01
N ALA A 380 -3.81 -1.51 -5.25
CA ALA A 380 -3.44 -0.52 -6.25
C ALA A 380 -4.59 0.45 -6.60
N GLU A 381 -5.83 -0.04 -6.52
CA GLU A 381 -7.06 0.75 -6.73
C GLU A 381 -7.57 1.41 -5.41
N GLY A 382 -6.76 1.42 -4.35
CA GLY A 382 -7.01 2.18 -3.13
C GLY A 382 -7.69 1.43 -1.98
N LEU A 383 -7.83 0.10 -2.06
CA LEU A 383 -8.39 -0.69 -0.97
C LEU A 383 -7.38 -0.88 0.18
N PRO A 384 -7.77 -0.58 1.44
CA PRO A 384 -6.94 -0.93 2.59
C PRO A 384 -6.90 -2.45 2.74
N SER A 385 -5.70 -3.03 2.76
CA SER A 385 -5.52 -4.47 3.04
C SER A 385 -4.64 -4.68 4.26
N ASP A 386 -5.21 -5.22 5.33
CA ASP A 386 -4.43 -5.61 6.53
C ASP A 386 -4.04 -7.10 6.53
N SER A 387 -4.77 -7.97 5.80
CA SER A 387 -4.41 -9.39 5.63
C SER A 387 -5.27 -10.10 4.57
N ILE A 388 -4.67 -11.05 3.84
CA ILE A 388 -5.38 -12.03 2.98
C ILE A 388 -5.39 -13.37 3.74
N LEU A 389 -6.57 -13.97 3.93
CA LEU A 389 -6.66 -15.33 4.46
C LEU A 389 -6.44 -16.31 3.30
N VAL A 390 -5.42 -17.15 3.47
CA VAL A 390 -5.17 -18.30 2.59
C VAL A 390 -5.38 -19.53 3.46
N GLU A 391 -6.44 -20.28 3.19
CA GLU A 391 -6.66 -21.59 3.82
C GLU A 391 -5.56 -22.57 3.39
N GLU A 392 -5.27 -23.57 4.23
CA GLU A 392 -4.38 -24.67 3.87
C GLU A 392 -4.92 -25.41 2.64
N PRO A 393 -4.02 -25.92 1.77
CA PRO A 393 -4.35 -26.47 0.46
C PRO A 393 -5.36 -27.61 0.46
#